data_AF-A0A536PCX6-F1
#
_entry.id   AF-A0A536PCX6-F1
#
_cell.length_a   1.000
_cell.length_b   1.000
_cell.length_c   1.000
_cell.angle_alpha   90.00
_cell.angle_beta   90.00
_cell.angle_gamma   90.00
#
_symmetry.space_group_name_H-M   'P 1'
#
loop_
_entity.id
_entity.type
_entity.pdbx_description
1 polymer ?
#
loop_
_entity_poly.entity_id
_entity_poly.type
_entity_poly.pdbx_seq_one_letter_code
_entity_poly.pdbx_strand_id
1 'polypeptide(L)'
;MESACILNGGWGFSEGPRDLASVQAIKSWKTNAVRVQMNEDCWLGINGTNPTWTGAPYQQMIKDWVATLNQAGMYVILDLQWSAPGTTLSTGQSPMPDKDHTVTFWTQVATAFKGNDTVIFDVFNEPFPDNQQDTVAAWTCWRDGGTCSGFSYQAAGMQQLVTAIRATGATNVIDLGGVSYSNSLTQWLVYKPVDPLNNLAAAWHVYNFNVCHTIACFDSQVAPVIAQVPVVVEEVGTDNCDGVWFNALLNWLDAHQTGYLSWVWDTWGTACSTFSLITDYYAATPTTWGKIYHDHLALLP
;
A
#
# COMPACT_ATOMS: atom_id res chain seq x y z
N MET A 1 -4.41 12.72 -0.99
CA MET A 1 -3.69 12.76 0.30
C MET A 1 -4.51 12.18 1.44
N GLU A 2 -3.89 11.22 2.08
CA GLU A 2 -4.36 10.24 3.06
C GLU A 2 -4.35 10.86 4.46
N SER A 3 -3.53 11.90 4.62
CA SER A 3 -3.39 12.72 5.82
C SER A 3 -4.27 13.96 5.82
N ALA A 4 -5.24 14.11 4.90
CA ALA A 4 -6.15 15.26 4.85
C ALA A 4 -6.90 15.50 6.18
N CYS A 5 -7.09 14.45 6.97
CA CYS A 5 -7.77 14.52 8.27
C CYS A 5 -6.91 15.19 9.37
N ILE A 6 -5.58 15.24 9.20
CA ILE A 6 -4.62 15.76 10.18
C ILE A 6 -3.79 16.94 9.66
N LEU A 7 -3.44 16.96 8.37
CA LEU A 7 -2.63 18.03 7.79
C LEU A 7 -3.37 19.37 7.89
N ASN A 8 -2.63 20.43 8.24
CA ASN A 8 -3.19 21.78 8.44
C ASN A 8 -4.39 21.82 9.41
N GLY A 9 -4.40 20.96 10.43
CA GLY A 9 -5.48 20.89 11.43
C GLY A 9 -6.70 20.07 11.00
N GLY A 10 -6.61 19.37 9.87
CA GLY A 10 -7.66 18.53 9.32
C GLY A 10 -8.70 19.33 8.56
N TRP A 11 -8.73 19.16 7.24
CA TRP A 11 -9.63 19.88 6.33
C TRP A 11 -10.60 18.95 5.57
N GLY A 12 -10.44 17.64 5.69
CA GLY A 12 -11.31 16.66 5.06
C GLY A 12 -10.85 15.22 5.29
N PHE A 13 -11.47 14.27 4.58
CA PHE A 13 -11.15 12.85 4.68
C PHE A 13 -10.07 12.38 3.71
N SER A 14 -10.12 12.85 2.47
CA SER A 14 -9.12 12.58 1.43
C SER A 14 -9.23 13.64 0.34
N GLU A 15 -8.23 13.66 -0.54
CA GLU A 15 -8.34 14.28 -1.85
C GLU A 15 -9.14 13.37 -2.79
N GLY A 16 -9.86 13.96 -3.74
CA GLY A 16 -10.61 13.24 -4.75
C GLY A 16 -12.03 12.78 -4.34
N PRO A 17 -12.90 12.54 -5.34
CA PRO A 17 -14.25 12.02 -5.14
C PRO A 17 -14.25 10.51 -4.84
N ARG A 18 -15.18 10.09 -3.98
CA ARG A 18 -15.36 8.70 -3.53
C ARG A 18 -16.75 8.15 -3.87
N ASP A 19 -17.35 8.64 -4.96
CA ASP A 19 -18.68 8.21 -5.39
C ASP A 19 -18.60 7.15 -6.48
N LEU A 20 -19.73 6.52 -6.80
CA LEU A 20 -19.76 5.46 -7.81
C LEU A 20 -19.32 5.95 -9.20
N ALA A 21 -19.54 7.23 -9.54
CA ALA A 21 -19.16 7.76 -10.84
C ALA A 21 -17.63 7.85 -10.99
N SER A 22 -16.92 8.28 -9.94
CA SER A 22 -15.44 8.24 -9.95
C SER A 22 -14.89 6.82 -9.97
N VAL A 23 -15.57 5.85 -9.32
CA VAL A 23 -15.19 4.43 -9.42
C VAL A 23 -15.40 3.89 -10.83
N GLN A 24 -16.48 4.25 -11.53
CA GLN A 24 -16.65 3.85 -12.94
C GLN A 24 -15.56 4.43 -13.83
N ALA A 25 -15.07 5.64 -13.53
CA ALA A 25 -13.94 6.24 -14.24
C ALA A 25 -12.65 5.41 -14.05
N ILE A 26 -12.34 4.99 -12.81
CA ILE A 26 -11.22 4.06 -12.52
C ILE A 26 -11.38 2.75 -13.31
N LYS A 27 -12.58 2.15 -13.27
CA LYS A 27 -12.88 0.90 -13.98
C LYS A 27 -12.80 1.01 -15.50
N SER A 28 -13.00 2.21 -16.06
CA SER A 28 -12.94 2.43 -17.52
C SER A 28 -11.56 2.09 -18.10
N TRP A 29 -10.52 2.09 -17.27
CA TRP A 29 -9.16 1.66 -17.62
C TRP A 29 -8.95 0.13 -17.49
N LYS A 30 -10.02 -0.67 -17.38
CA LYS A 30 -9.99 -2.13 -17.13
C LYS A 30 -9.38 -2.56 -15.79
N THR A 31 -9.35 -1.68 -14.80
CA THR A 31 -8.88 -2.01 -13.45
C THR A 31 -9.91 -2.83 -12.66
N ASN A 32 -9.44 -3.65 -11.73
CA ASN A 32 -10.29 -4.49 -10.86
C ASN A 32 -9.95 -4.37 -9.36
N ALA A 33 -8.95 -3.57 -9.00
CA ALA A 33 -8.54 -3.31 -7.62
C ALA A 33 -8.24 -1.82 -7.40
N VAL A 34 -8.46 -1.34 -6.17
CA VAL A 34 -8.04 -0.02 -5.71
C VAL A 34 -7.31 -0.17 -4.38
N ARG A 35 -6.10 0.40 -4.30
CA ARG A 35 -5.37 0.56 -3.03
C ARG A 35 -5.81 1.84 -2.35
N VAL A 36 -6.40 1.68 -1.17
CA VAL A 36 -6.95 2.74 -0.33
C VAL A 36 -6.00 2.92 0.83
N GLN A 37 -5.27 4.01 0.76
CA GLN A 37 -4.22 4.32 1.70
C GLN A 37 -4.80 5.06 2.92
N MET A 38 -4.47 4.55 4.10
CA MET A 38 -5.06 4.92 5.39
C MET A 38 -4.01 5.56 6.29
N ASN A 39 -4.50 6.34 7.25
CA ASN A 39 -3.66 6.97 8.25
C ASN A 39 -4.07 6.50 9.66
N GLU A 40 -3.08 6.12 10.46
CA GLU A 40 -3.27 5.57 11.79
C GLU A 40 -3.99 6.52 12.75
N ASP A 41 -3.53 7.77 12.85
CA ASP A 41 -4.15 8.75 13.74
C ASP A 41 -5.56 9.13 13.27
N CYS A 42 -5.76 9.20 11.95
CA CYS A 42 -7.08 9.41 11.36
C CYS A 42 -8.05 8.31 11.81
N TRP A 43 -7.64 7.04 11.72
CA TRP A 43 -8.48 5.92 12.09
C TRP A 43 -8.72 5.83 13.59
N LEU A 44 -7.68 6.01 14.41
CA LEU A 44 -7.76 5.85 15.85
C LEU A 44 -8.32 7.07 16.58
N GLY A 45 -8.25 8.27 15.98
CA GLY A 45 -8.70 9.51 16.61
C GLY A 45 -7.84 9.93 17.80
N ILE A 46 -6.53 9.69 17.72
CA ILE A 46 -5.56 9.94 18.80
C ILE A 46 -4.73 11.21 18.53
N ASN A 47 -3.72 11.47 19.37
CA ASN A 47 -2.68 12.49 19.15
C ASN A 47 -3.17 13.92 18.93
N GLY A 48 -4.33 14.26 19.51
CA GLY A 48 -4.91 15.61 19.44
C GLY A 48 -5.49 15.95 18.07
N THR A 49 -5.82 14.95 17.25
CA THR A 49 -6.43 15.14 15.94
C THR A 49 -7.83 15.77 16.02
N ASN A 50 -8.27 16.36 14.90
CA ASN A 50 -9.58 16.98 14.79
C ASN A 50 -10.69 15.91 14.71
N PRO A 51 -11.54 15.76 15.74
CA PRO A 51 -12.54 14.69 15.82
C PRO A 51 -13.66 14.81 14.77
N THR A 52 -13.72 15.91 14.02
CA THR A 52 -14.61 16.04 12.86
C THR A 52 -14.23 15.06 11.75
N TRP A 53 -12.93 14.76 11.61
CA TRP A 53 -12.37 14.00 10.50
C TRP A 53 -11.68 12.72 10.93
N THR A 54 -11.54 12.45 12.23
CA THR A 54 -10.80 11.31 12.78
C THR A 54 -11.67 10.43 13.69
N GLY A 55 -11.21 9.23 14.01
CA GLY A 55 -11.96 8.26 14.79
C GLY A 55 -13.18 7.74 14.04
N ALA A 56 -14.34 7.68 14.71
CA ALA A 56 -15.56 7.11 14.15
C ALA A 56 -15.98 7.71 12.78
N PRO A 57 -15.94 9.03 12.54
CA PRO A 57 -16.16 9.61 11.22
C PRO A 57 -15.23 9.06 10.13
N TYR A 58 -13.93 8.94 10.39
CA TYR A 58 -12.97 8.38 9.43
C TYR A 58 -13.24 6.90 9.16
N GLN A 59 -13.49 6.13 10.23
CA GLN A 59 -13.82 4.71 10.11
C GLN A 59 -15.08 4.48 9.27
N GLN A 60 -16.11 5.30 9.45
CA GLN A 60 -17.33 5.22 8.64
C GLN A 60 -17.04 5.58 7.19
N MET A 61 -16.26 6.63 6.95
CA MET A 61 -15.87 7.04 5.59
C MET A 61 -15.12 5.92 4.85
N ILE A 62 -14.16 5.24 5.50
CA ILE A 62 -13.45 4.11 4.88
C ILE A 62 -14.41 2.95 4.59
N LYS A 63 -15.34 2.62 5.50
CA LYS A 63 -16.35 1.57 5.27
C LYS A 63 -17.24 1.89 4.08
N ASP A 64 -17.72 3.12 3.98
CA ASP A 64 -18.56 3.57 2.85
C ASP A 64 -17.78 3.55 1.54
N TRP A 65 -16.49 3.89 1.59
CA TRP A 65 -15.64 3.86 0.41
C TRP A 65 -15.38 2.43 -0.08
N VAL A 66 -15.02 1.52 0.83
CA VAL A 66 -14.88 0.08 0.55
C VAL A 66 -16.18 -0.48 -0.02
N ALA A 67 -17.34 -0.14 0.56
CA ALA A 67 -18.63 -0.59 0.06
C ALA A 67 -18.92 -0.11 -1.37
N THR A 68 -18.55 1.13 -1.70
CA THR A 68 -18.71 1.70 -3.05
C THR A 68 -17.83 0.97 -4.07
N LEU A 69 -16.57 0.70 -3.70
CA LEU A 69 -15.62 -0.07 -4.54
C LEU A 69 -16.10 -1.51 -4.74
N ASN A 70 -16.52 -2.20 -3.68
CA ASN A 70 -17.05 -3.56 -3.77
C ASN A 70 -18.39 -3.62 -4.55
N GLN A 71 -19.27 -2.62 -4.42
CA GLN A 71 -20.49 -2.51 -5.23
C GLN A 71 -20.17 -2.40 -6.72
N ALA A 72 -19.06 -1.74 -7.07
CA ALA A 72 -18.56 -1.70 -8.42
C ALA A 72 -17.82 -2.98 -8.84
N GLY A 73 -17.72 -4.00 -7.98
CA GLY A 73 -17.03 -5.26 -8.24
C GLY A 73 -15.51 -5.16 -8.21
N MET A 74 -14.97 -4.20 -7.46
CA MET A 74 -13.53 -4.05 -7.27
C MET A 74 -13.06 -4.69 -5.96
N TYR A 75 -11.87 -5.26 -5.99
CA TYR A 75 -11.09 -5.58 -4.79
C TYR A 75 -10.57 -4.30 -4.15
N VAL A 76 -10.38 -4.34 -2.84
CA VAL A 76 -9.81 -3.21 -2.09
C VAL A 76 -8.59 -3.66 -1.32
N ILE A 77 -7.47 -2.97 -1.51
CA ILE A 77 -6.27 -3.15 -0.70
C ILE A 77 -6.27 -2.00 0.31
N LEU A 78 -6.51 -2.32 1.58
CA LEU A 78 -6.40 -1.33 2.67
C LEU A 78 -4.95 -1.29 3.12
N ASP A 79 -4.31 -0.14 2.93
CA ASP A 79 -2.91 0.08 3.26
C ASP A 79 -2.78 0.98 4.49
N LEU A 80 -1.88 0.61 5.42
CA LEU A 80 -1.37 1.55 6.40
C LEU A 80 -0.26 2.41 5.79
N GLN A 81 -0.68 3.55 5.23
CA GLN A 81 0.21 4.49 4.57
C GLN A 81 1.09 5.21 5.60
N TRP A 82 0.45 5.81 6.62
CA TRP A 82 1.13 6.64 7.62
C TRP A 82 0.83 6.20 9.05
N SER A 83 1.90 6.06 9.84
CA SER A 83 1.89 5.71 11.26
C SER A 83 2.92 6.57 12.01
N ALA A 84 2.76 6.75 13.32
CA ALA A 84 3.73 7.48 14.13
C ALA A 84 3.72 7.09 15.62
N PRO A 85 4.90 7.06 16.27
CA PRO A 85 5.01 6.68 17.67
C PRO A 85 4.60 7.80 18.63
N GLY A 86 4.12 7.41 19.81
CA GLY A 86 3.81 8.31 20.91
C GLY A 86 2.79 9.37 20.52
N THR A 87 3.09 10.64 20.80
CA THR A 87 2.17 11.75 20.50
C THR A 87 2.46 12.45 19.18
N THR A 88 3.37 11.90 18.36
CA THR A 88 3.71 12.49 17.07
C THR A 88 2.56 12.24 16.09
N LEU A 89 2.16 13.27 15.34
CA LEU A 89 1.19 13.11 14.27
C LEU A 89 1.82 12.36 13.08
N SER A 90 1.10 11.38 12.56
CA SER A 90 1.41 10.55 11.39
C SER A 90 1.31 11.32 10.06
N THR A 91 2.01 12.44 9.94
CA THR A 91 1.96 13.30 8.74
C THR A 91 2.91 12.89 7.62
N GLY A 92 3.58 11.75 7.76
CA GLY A 92 4.53 11.26 6.76
C GLY A 92 5.09 9.89 7.13
N GLN A 93 6.13 9.51 6.42
CA GLN A 93 6.65 8.16 6.44
C GLN A 93 7.47 7.83 7.69
N SER A 94 7.18 6.67 8.28
CA SER A 94 7.92 6.09 9.41
C SER A 94 8.72 4.86 8.95
N PRO A 95 9.92 4.58 9.49
CA PRO A 95 10.73 3.42 9.10
C PRO A 95 10.08 2.04 9.26
N MET A 96 9.21 1.91 10.26
CA MET A 96 8.51 0.70 10.65
C MET A 96 7.17 1.09 11.30
N PRO A 97 6.20 0.17 11.41
CA PRO A 97 5.06 0.31 12.31
C PRO A 97 5.49 0.64 13.74
N ASP A 98 4.83 1.58 14.40
CA ASP A 98 5.04 1.84 15.82
C ASP A 98 4.27 0.82 16.68
N LYS A 99 4.87 0.45 17.81
CA LYS A 99 4.31 -0.61 18.65
C LYS A 99 3.13 -0.16 19.51
N ASP A 100 3.05 1.12 19.83
CA ASP A 100 2.06 1.68 20.74
C ASP A 100 0.69 1.88 20.09
N HIS A 101 0.60 2.12 18.78
CA HIS A 101 -0.68 2.32 18.09
C HIS A 101 -0.97 1.30 16.98
N THR A 102 0.02 0.88 16.20
CA THR A 102 -0.26 0.15 14.94
C THR A 102 -0.90 -1.22 15.15
N VAL A 103 -0.59 -1.89 16.27
CA VAL A 103 -1.25 -3.15 16.65
C VAL A 103 -2.74 -2.94 16.91
N THR A 104 -3.11 -1.83 17.55
CA THR A 104 -4.51 -1.46 17.81
C THR A 104 -5.21 -1.07 16.52
N PHE A 105 -4.54 -0.30 15.65
CA PHE A 105 -5.03 0.04 14.32
C PHE A 105 -5.43 -1.22 13.55
N TRP A 106 -4.51 -2.16 13.38
CA TRP A 106 -4.78 -3.39 12.61
C TRP A 106 -5.82 -4.30 13.26
N THR A 107 -5.87 -4.35 14.59
CA THR A 107 -6.94 -5.08 15.29
C THR A 107 -8.32 -4.49 14.97
N GLN A 108 -8.44 -3.16 14.91
CA GLN A 108 -9.71 -2.49 14.60
C GLN A 108 -10.08 -2.61 13.11
N VAL A 109 -9.14 -2.40 12.20
CA VAL A 109 -9.35 -2.55 10.75
C VAL A 109 -9.76 -3.98 10.42
N ALA A 110 -9.02 -4.99 10.92
CA ALA A 110 -9.36 -6.39 10.70
C ALA A 110 -10.73 -6.75 11.30
N THR A 111 -11.09 -6.20 12.46
CA THR A 111 -12.43 -6.41 13.04
C THR A 111 -13.53 -5.79 12.18
N ALA A 112 -13.28 -4.63 11.56
CA ALA A 112 -14.24 -3.93 10.72
C ALA A 112 -14.47 -4.64 9.37
N PHE A 113 -13.46 -5.32 8.83
CA PHE A 113 -13.48 -5.88 7.47
C PHE A 113 -13.39 -7.41 7.39
N LYS A 114 -13.25 -8.12 8.52
CA LYS A 114 -13.32 -9.60 8.53
C LYS A 114 -14.63 -10.10 7.92
N GLY A 115 -14.52 -11.17 7.12
CA GLY A 115 -15.65 -11.74 6.38
C GLY A 115 -15.96 -11.03 5.06
N ASN A 116 -15.22 -9.98 4.70
CA ASN A 116 -15.22 -9.43 3.34
C ASN A 116 -14.00 -9.94 2.58
N ASP A 117 -14.17 -11.04 1.83
CA ASP A 117 -13.08 -11.69 1.08
C ASP A 117 -12.58 -10.87 -0.13
N THR A 118 -13.20 -9.73 -0.43
CA THR A 118 -12.74 -8.80 -1.47
C THR A 118 -11.75 -7.75 -0.93
N VAL A 119 -11.46 -7.77 0.37
CA VAL A 119 -10.51 -6.86 1.03
C VAL A 119 -9.21 -7.57 1.34
N ILE A 120 -8.09 -6.95 0.97
CA ILE A 120 -6.71 -7.33 1.28
C ILE A 120 -6.15 -6.32 2.29
N PHE A 121 -5.34 -6.77 3.23
CA PHE A 121 -4.68 -5.94 4.23
C PHE A 121 -3.20 -5.79 3.90
N ASP A 122 -2.81 -4.66 3.31
CA ASP A 122 -1.40 -4.26 3.15
C ASP A 122 -0.95 -3.62 4.47
N VAL A 123 -0.15 -4.37 5.25
CA VAL A 123 0.02 -4.05 6.67
C VAL A 123 0.85 -2.79 6.94
N PHE A 124 1.68 -2.39 5.99
CA PHE A 124 2.54 -1.22 6.11
C PHE A 124 3.18 -0.90 4.77
N ASN A 125 2.88 0.28 4.23
CA ASN A 125 3.28 0.75 2.91
C ASN A 125 4.74 0.45 2.53
N GLU A 126 5.70 0.95 3.31
CA GLU A 126 7.10 0.92 2.91
C GLU A 126 8.04 0.78 4.13
N PRO A 127 8.42 -0.45 4.52
CA PRO A 127 9.43 -0.67 5.55
C PRO A 127 10.85 -0.28 5.08
N PHE A 128 11.57 0.49 5.88
CA PHE A 128 12.99 0.83 5.64
C PHE A 128 13.82 0.89 6.93
N PRO A 129 13.78 -0.15 7.79
CA PRO A 129 14.63 -0.20 8.98
C PRO A 129 16.12 -0.22 8.61
N ASP A 130 16.98 0.00 9.60
CA ASP A 130 18.44 -0.02 9.45
C ASP A 130 18.95 0.96 8.37
N ASN A 131 18.34 2.15 8.30
CA ASN A 131 18.65 3.18 7.31
C ASN A 131 18.50 2.66 5.87
N GLN A 132 17.38 2.00 5.58
CA GLN A 132 17.00 1.48 4.25
C GLN A 132 17.90 0.36 3.71
N GLN A 133 18.79 -0.20 4.52
CA GLN A 133 19.72 -1.23 4.05
C GLN A 133 19.03 -2.60 3.91
N ASP A 134 19.49 -3.41 2.95
CA ASP A 134 19.11 -4.82 2.83
C ASP A 134 20.11 -5.70 3.62
N THR A 135 19.87 -5.82 4.92
CA THR A 135 20.75 -6.55 5.85
C THR A 135 19.98 -7.51 6.73
N VAL A 136 20.70 -8.46 7.35
CA VAL A 136 20.15 -9.33 8.40
C VAL A 136 19.51 -8.50 9.53
N ALA A 137 20.09 -7.35 9.89
CA ALA A 137 19.53 -6.48 10.93
C ALA A 137 18.21 -5.84 10.49
N ALA A 138 18.13 -5.36 9.24
CA ALA A 138 16.90 -4.83 8.66
C ALA A 138 15.78 -5.87 8.65
N TRP A 139 16.03 -7.07 8.13
CA TRP A 139 15.03 -8.15 8.07
C TRP A 139 14.64 -8.69 9.44
N THR A 140 15.58 -8.73 10.40
CA THR A 140 15.27 -9.09 11.78
C THR A 140 14.36 -8.05 12.43
N CYS A 141 14.66 -6.75 12.26
CA CYS A 141 13.75 -5.69 12.69
C CYS A 141 12.39 -5.79 12.02
N TRP A 142 12.36 -6.00 10.71
CA TRP A 142 11.14 -6.11 9.91
C TRP A 142 10.20 -7.19 10.47
N ARG A 143 10.72 -8.40 10.73
CA ARG A 143 9.90 -9.51 11.24
C ARG A 143 9.53 -9.34 12.72
N ASP A 144 10.52 -9.02 13.55
CA ASP A 144 10.43 -9.14 15.01
C ASP A 144 10.07 -7.82 15.72
N GLY A 145 10.33 -6.68 15.08
CA GLY A 145 10.17 -5.36 15.67
C GLY A 145 11.11 -5.11 16.85
N GLY A 146 10.65 -4.31 17.81
CA GLY A 146 11.41 -3.95 19.01
C GLY A 146 12.33 -2.75 18.80
N THR A 147 13.51 -2.78 19.43
CA THR A 147 14.54 -1.74 19.26
C THR A 147 15.35 -2.04 18.01
N CYS A 148 15.26 -1.16 17.01
CA CYS A 148 15.95 -1.33 15.75
C CYS A 148 16.93 -0.20 15.45
N SER A 149 17.88 -0.47 14.56
CA SER A 149 18.77 0.54 13.98
C SER A 149 17.99 1.47 13.03
N GLY A 150 18.39 2.74 12.96
CA GLY A 150 17.83 3.74 12.05
C GLY A 150 16.70 4.61 12.63
N PHE A 151 16.18 4.31 13.83
CA PHE A 151 15.15 5.11 14.52
C PHE A 151 15.13 4.83 16.04
N SER A 152 14.33 5.58 16.80
CA SER A 152 14.38 5.60 18.27
C SER A 152 13.14 5.11 19.02
N TYR A 153 12.06 4.74 18.32
CA TYR A 153 10.84 4.19 18.91
C TYR A 153 10.83 2.65 18.88
N GLN A 154 9.91 2.04 19.63
CA GLN A 154 9.69 0.59 19.57
C GLN A 154 8.87 0.24 18.34
N ALA A 155 9.41 -0.57 17.44
CA ALA A 155 8.69 -1.05 16.28
C ALA A 155 7.75 -2.21 16.62
N ALA A 156 6.58 -2.26 16.00
CA ALA A 156 5.84 -3.50 15.82
C ALA A 156 6.40 -4.24 14.60
N GLY A 157 6.78 -5.51 14.79
CA GLY A 157 7.25 -6.36 13.69
C GLY A 157 6.08 -6.94 12.90
N MET A 158 6.33 -7.32 11.65
CA MET A 158 5.31 -7.89 10.77
C MET A 158 4.65 -9.15 11.36
N GLN A 159 5.40 -9.98 12.09
CA GLN A 159 4.80 -11.14 12.79
C GLN A 159 3.77 -10.72 13.83
N GLN A 160 4.02 -9.61 14.55
CA GLN A 160 3.10 -9.09 15.56
C GLN A 160 1.80 -8.62 14.89
N LEU A 161 1.89 -7.95 13.73
CA LEU A 161 0.72 -7.46 13.00
C LEU A 161 -0.11 -8.60 12.41
N VAL A 162 0.53 -9.60 11.76
CA VAL A 162 -0.16 -10.81 11.27
C VAL A 162 -0.89 -11.51 12.42
N THR A 163 -0.23 -11.67 13.57
CA THR A 163 -0.84 -12.30 14.76
C THR A 163 -2.04 -11.51 15.26
N ALA A 164 -1.94 -10.18 15.33
CA ALA A 164 -3.04 -9.32 15.77
C ALA A 164 -4.25 -9.40 14.84
N ILE A 165 -4.02 -9.35 13.52
CA ILE A 165 -5.07 -9.49 12.50
C ILE A 165 -5.76 -10.86 12.66
N ARG A 166 -5.00 -11.96 12.70
CA ARG A 166 -5.56 -13.31 12.81
C ARG A 166 -6.30 -13.54 14.13
N ALA A 167 -5.87 -12.90 15.23
CA ALA A 167 -6.56 -12.97 16.51
C ALA A 167 -7.99 -12.40 16.48
N THR A 168 -8.32 -11.54 15.50
CA THR A 168 -9.70 -11.05 15.32
C THR A 168 -10.65 -12.07 14.67
N GLY A 169 -10.09 -13.17 14.12
CA GLY A 169 -10.78 -14.13 13.27
C GLY A 169 -10.84 -13.74 11.79
N ALA A 170 -10.10 -12.70 11.36
CA ALA A 170 -10.04 -12.31 9.95
C ALA A 170 -9.35 -13.37 9.09
N THR A 171 -10.00 -13.73 7.98
CA THR A 171 -9.52 -14.69 6.97
C THR A 171 -8.94 -14.02 5.73
N ASN A 172 -9.03 -12.69 5.64
CA ASN A 172 -8.52 -11.86 4.55
C ASN A 172 -7.07 -12.19 4.18
N VAL A 173 -6.69 -11.98 2.92
CA VAL A 173 -5.27 -11.99 2.52
C VAL A 173 -4.57 -10.87 3.28
N ILE A 174 -3.38 -11.17 3.81
CA ILE A 174 -2.50 -10.17 4.42
C ILE A 174 -1.30 -10.00 3.49
N ASP A 175 -1.10 -8.79 3.01
CA ASP A 175 0.03 -8.40 2.18
C ASP A 175 1.12 -7.71 3.02
N LEU A 176 2.38 -7.96 2.66
CA LEU A 176 3.56 -7.61 3.45
C LEU A 176 4.69 -7.15 2.53
N GLY A 177 4.98 -5.86 2.51
CA GLY A 177 6.15 -5.31 1.84
C GLY A 177 7.48 -5.77 2.44
N GLY A 178 8.51 -5.88 1.61
CA GLY A 178 9.88 -6.15 2.05
C GLY A 178 10.60 -4.93 2.64
N VAL A 179 11.93 -5.00 2.78
CA VAL A 179 12.74 -3.85 3.23
C VAL A 179 13.08 -2.92 2.05
N SER A 180 13.77 -1.81 2.36
CA SER A 180 14.19 -0.80 1.39
C SER A 180 13.01 -0.16 0.64
N TYR A 181 12.01 0.31 1.41
CA TYR A 181 10.75 0.87 0.89
C TYR A 181 10.00 -0.15 0.04
N SER A 182 9.80 -1.36 0.57
CA SER A 182 9.14 -2.47 -0.13
C SER A 182 9.79 -2.88 -1.47
N ASN A 183 11.00 -2.43 -1.81
CA ASN A 183 11.65 -2.75 -3.08
C ASN A 183 12.53 -4.02 -3.02
N SER A 184 13.02 -4.41 -1.84
CA SER A 184 13.82 -5.63 -1.69
C SER A 184 12.98 -6.78 -1.14
N LEU A 185 12.90 -7.88 -1.90
CA LEU A 185 12.28 -9.14 -1.48
C LEU A 185 13.30 -10.26 -1.21
N THR A 186 14.59 -9.94 -1.19
CA THR A 186 15.70 -10.92 -1.17
C THR A 186 15.63 -11.93 -0.03
N GLN A 187 15.09 -11.54 1.13
CA GLN A 187 14.93 -12.42 2.28
C GLN A 187 13.48 -12.57 2.75
N TRP A 188 12.51 -12.15 1.94
CA TRP A 188 11.10 -12.21 2.30
C TRP A 188 10.68 -13.64 2.68
N LEU A 189 11.09 -14.65 1.89
CA LEU A 189 10.78 -16.06 2.18
C LEU A 189 11.48 -16.60 3.43
N VAL A 190 12.66 -16.08 3.77
CA VAL A 190 13.43 -16.49 4.96
C VAL A 190 12.80 -15.91 6.24
N TYR A 191 12.30 -14.67 6.16
CA TYR A 191 11.72 -13.95 7.29
C TYR A 191 10.18 -13.98 7.31
N LYS A 192 9.55 -14.64 6.33
CA LYS A 192 8.08 -14.74 6.16
C LYS A 192 7.40 -15.00 7.51
N PRO A 193 6.47 -14.14 7.94
CA PRO A 193 5.68 -14.38 9.13
C PRO A 193 4.93 -15.72 9.06
N VAL A 194 4.79 -16.36 10.21
CA VAL A 194 3.93 -17.53 10.37
C VAL A 194 2.48 -17.05 10.42
N ASP A 195 1.73 -17.40 9.39
CA ASP A 195 0.27 -17.25 9.33
C ASP A 195 -0.38 -18.63 9.45
N PRO A 196 -1.24 -18.88 10.47
CA PRO A 196 -1.94 -20.16 10.60
C PRO A 196 -2.86 -20.50 9.41
N LEU A 197 -3.27 -19.52 8.60
CA LEU A 197 -4.06 -19.75 7.39
C LEU A 197 -3.21 -19.91 6.13
N ASN A 198 -1.90 -19.67 6.21
CA ASN A 198 -0.99 -19.59 5.07
C ASN A 198 -1.56 -18.73 3.92
N ASN A 199 -2.17 -17.59 4.28
CA ASN A 199 -2.85 -16.68 3.35
C ASN A 199 -2.16 -15.31 3.34
N LEU A 200 -0.84 -15.35 3.10
CA LEU A 200 0.03 -14.19 2.98
C LEU A 200 0.42 -13.95 1.51
N ALA A 201 0.41 -12.69 1.10
CA ALA A 201 1.02 -12.18 -0.13
C ALA A 201 2.26 -11.33 0.22
N ALA A 202 3.11 -11.07 -0.78
CA ALA A 202 4.22 -10.14 -0.66
C ALA A 202 3.99 -8.90 -1.52
N ALA A 203 4.20 -7.72 -0.94
CA ALA A 203 4.06 -6.46 -1.64
C ALA A 203 5.41 -6.02 -2.18
N TRP A 204 5.41 -5.45 -3.39
CA TRP A 204 6.63 -4.94 -4.02
C TRP A 204 6.40 -3.56 -4.59
N HIS A 205 7.27 -2.61 -4.24
CA HIS A 205 7.26 -1.27 -4.81
C HIS A 205 8.45 -1.12 -5.75
N VAL A 206 8.20 -0.63 -6.96
CA VAL A 206 9.25 -0.49 -7.97
C VAL A 206 9.07 0.75 -8.82
N TYR A 207 10.09 1.60 -8.81
CA TYR A 207 10.23 2.73 -9.70
C TYR A 207 11.55 2.63 -10.47
N ASN A 208 11.68 3.41 -11.53
CA ASN A 208 12.86 3.43 -12.41
C ASN A 208 14.15 3.85 -11.71
N PHE A 209 14.07 4.41 -10.50
CA PHE A 209 15.20 4.87 -9.69
C PHE A 209 15.50 3.97 -8.47
N ASN A 210 14.72 2.91 -8.25
CA ASN A 210 14.95 1.98 -7.13
C ASN A 210 16.22 1.15 -7.31
N VAL A 211 16.65 0.46 -6.26
CA VAL A 211 17.80 -0.47 -6.34
C VAL A 211 17.45 -1.65 -7.25
N CYS A 212 16.30 -2.29 -7.03
CA CYS A 212 15.77 -3.32 -7.90
C CYS A 212 14.85 -2.71 -8.95
N HIS A 213 15.40 -2.34 -10.11
CA HIS A 213 14.66 -1.73 -11.23
C HIS A 213 14.99 -2.36 -12.60
N THR A 214 15.69 -3.50 -12.64
CA THR A 214 16.07 -4.16 -13.91
C THR A 214 15.50 -5.57 -13.97
N ILE A 215 15.25 -6.09 -15.19
CA ILE A 215 14.80 -7.47 -15.41
C ILE A 215 15.71 -8.48 -14.68
N ALA A 216 17.03 -8.29 -14.74
CA ALA A 216 17.97 -9.15 -14.03
C ALA A 216 17.77 -9.16 -12.51
N CYS A 217 17.38 -8.01 -11.94
CA CYS A 217 17.00 -7.95 -10.53
C CYS A 217 15.66 -8.64 -10.28
N PHE A 218 14.66 -8.43 -11.13
CA PHE A 218 13.33 -9.04 -10.98
C PHE A 218 13.43 -10.57 -11.02
N ASP A 219 14.21 -11.11 -11.97
CA ASP A 219 14.46 -12.55 -12.11
C ASP A 219 15.18 -13.15 -10.90
N SER A 220 16.12 -12.40 -10.30
CA SER A 220 16.94 -12.91 -9.20
C SER A 220 16.34 -12.70 -7.81
N GLN A 221 15.48 -11.68 -7.62
CA GLN A 221 14.93 -11.31 -6.32
C GLN A 221 13.42 -11.54 -6.20
N VAL A 222 12.65 -11.28 -7.27
CA VAL A 222 11.18 -11.26 -7.21
C VAL A 222 10.57 -12.56 -7.72
N ALA A 223 11.04 -13.09 -8.86
CA ALA A 223 10.54 -14.36 -9.42
C ALA A 223 10.63 -15.55 -8.43
N PRO A 224 11.69 -15.71 -7.62
CA PRO A 224 11.73 -16.76 -6.60
C PRO A 224 10.62 -16.64 -5.55
N VAL A 225 10.18 -15.41 -5.24
CA VAL A 225 9.08 -15.16 -4.29
C VAL A 225 7.73 -15.45 -4.94
N ILE A 226 7.52 -15.02 -6.19
CA ILE A 226 6.32 -15.35 -7.01
C ILE A 226 6.10 -16.86 -7.07
N ALA A 227 7.16 -17.65 -7.16
CA ALA A 227 7.07 -19.10 -7.21
C ALA A 227 6.56 -19.75 -5.90
N GLN A 228 6.46 -19.00 -4.79
CA GLN A 228 6.11 -19.52 -3.47
C GLN A 228 4.86 -18.86 -2.87
N VAL A 229 4.66 -17.57 -3.13
CA VAL A 229 3.51 -16.79 -2.66
C VAL A 229 3.05 -15.81 -3.75
N PRO A 230 1.78 -15.37 -3.74
CA PRO A 230 1.38 -14.24 -4.58
C PRO A 230 2.24 -13.02 -4.28
N VAL A 231 2.66 -12.32 -5.35
CA VAL A 231 3.29 -11.00 -5.25
C VAL A 231 2.37 -9.99 -5.91
N VAL A 232 2.13 -8.88 -5.22
CA VAL A 232 1.36 -7.74 -5.74
C VAL A 232 2.29 -6.53 -5.80
N VAL A 233 2.33 -5.85 -6.96
CA VAL A 233 3.07 -4.60 -7.09
C VAL A 233 2.16 -3.46 -6.66
N GLU A 234 2.25 -3.07 -5.41
CA GLU A 234 1.28 -2.15 -4.79
C GLU A 234 1.56 -0.67 -5.09
N GLU A 235 2.79 -0.37 -5.53
CA GLU A 235 3.15 0.89 -6.17
C GLU A 235 4.17 0.70 -7.30
N VAL A 236 3.88 1.31 -8.46
CA VAL A 236 4.82 1.39 -9.57
C VAL A 236 4.68 2.70 -10.35
N GLY A 237 5.81 3.27 -10.74
CA GLY A 237 5.81 4.37 -11.70
C GLY A 237 7.17 4.78 -12.25
N THR A 238 7.17 5.83 -13.08
CA THR A 238 8.39 6.47 -13.59
C THR A 238 8.32 7.97 -13.42
N ASP A 239 9.42 8.58 -12.96
CA ASP A 239 9.50 10.04 -12.73
C ASP A 239 9.74 10.85 -14.02
N ASN A 240 9.95 10.16 -15.15
CA ASN A 240 10.38 10.73 -16.42
C ASN A 240 9.52 10.29 -17.63
N CYS A 241 8.40 9.58 -17.39
CA CYS A 241 7.55 8.99 -18.42
C CYS A 241 8.30 8.00 -19.35
N ASP A 242 9.27 7.25 -18.82
CA ASP A 242 9.98 6.22 -19.59
C ASP A 242 9.06 5.02 -19.87
N GLY A 243 8.32 5.10 -20.97
CA GLY A 243 7.44 4.03 -21.42
C GLY A 243 8.18 2.78 -21.90
N VAL A 244 9.46 2.85 -22.23
CA VAL A 244 10.22 1.64 -22.62
C VAL A 244 10.50 0.81 -21.38
N TRP A 245 11.03 1.44 -20.33
CA TRP A 245 11.28 0.77 -19.06
C TRP A 245 9.97 0.25 -18.44
N PHE A 246 8.93 1.09 -18.39
CA PHE A 246 7.69 0.72 -17.73
C PHE A 246 6.97 -0.44 -18.44
N ASN A 247 6.89 -0.42 -19.77
CA ASN A 247 6.32 -1.56 -20.50
C ASN A 247 7.19 -2.82 -20.39
N ALA A 248 8.52 -2.71 -20.28
CA ALA A 248 9.37 -3.87 -20.02
C ALA A 248 9.04 -4.52 -18.66
N LEU A 249 8.84 -3.71 -17.62
CA LEU A 249 8.38 -4.18 -16.32
C LEU A 249 6.98 -4.79 -16.38
N LEU A 250 5.98 -4.10 -16.95
CA LEU A 250 4.60 -4.61 -17.00
C LEU A 250 4.49 -5.92 -17.81
N ASN A 251 5.20 -6.03 -18.93
CA ASN A 251 5.25 -7.29 -19.69
C ASN A 251 5.90 -8.42 -18.89
N TRP A 252 6.91 -8.12 -18.06
CA TRP A 252 7.52 -9.11 -17.18
C TRP A 252 6.53 -9.56 -16.10
N LEU A 253 5.77 -8.63 -15.51
CA LEU A 253 4.72 -8.92 -14.52
C LEU A 253 3.58 -9.76 -15.13
N ASP A 254 3.14 -9.43 -16.34
CA ASP A 254 2.13 -10.19 -17.09
C ASP A 254 2.59 -11.62 -17.36
N ALA A 255 3.85 -11.80 -17.77
CA ALA A 255 4.43 -13.13 -18.00
C ALA A 255 4.50 -13.98 -16.73
N HIS A 256 4.54 -13.34 -15.56
CA HIS A 256 4.53 -13.99 -14.23
C HIS A 256 3.14 -14.01 -13.57
N GLN A 257 2.11 -13.48 -14.24
CA GLN A 257 0.72 -13.45 -13.78
C GLN A 257 0.53 -12.76 -12.41
N THR A 258 1.28 -11.68 -12.16
CA THR A 258 1.21 -10.91 -10.91
C THR A 258 0.33 -9.66 -11.05
N GLY A 259 -0.34 -9.27 -9.97
CA GLY A 259 -1.12 -8.02 -9.92
C GLY A 259 -0.22 -6.79 -9.75
N TYR A 260 -0.65 -5.64 -10.26
CA TYR A 260 0.06 -4.38 -10.12
C TYR A 260 -0.88 -3.17 -10.08
N LEU A 261 -0.48 -2.12 -9.36
CA LEU A 261 -1.19 -0.86 -9.22
C LEU A 261 -0.22 0.31 -9.42
N SER A 262 -0.49 1.15 -10.43
CA SER A 262 0.36 2.31 -10.69
C SER A 262 0.02 3.47 -9.75
N TRP A 263 1.05 4.09 -9.20
CA TRP A 263 0.94 5.35 -8.47
C TRP A 263 0.84 6.51 -9.49
N VAL A 264 -0.18 7.38 -9.48
CA VAL A 264 -1.38 7.41 -8.61
C VAL A 264 -2.61 7.98 -9.33
N TRP A 265 -3.81 7.53 -8.95
CA TRP A 265 -5.10 8.08 -9.43
C TRP A 265 -5.43 9.42 -8.75
N ASP A 266 -4.70 10.47 -9.10
CA ASP A 266 -4.91 11.85 -8.65
C ASP A 266 -4.65 12.85 -9.79
N THR A 267 -5.01 14.12 -9.57
CA THR A 267 -4.90 15.26 -10.49
C THR A 267 -3.89 16.31 -10.00
N TRP A 268 -2.87 15.92 -9.23
CA TRP A 268 -1.86 16.84 -8.66
C TRP A 268 -1.05 17.62 -9.70
N GLY A 269 -0.95 17.11 -10.93
CA GLY A 269 -0.27 17.78 -12.01
C GLY A 269 -0.13 16.90 -13.24
N THR A 270 0.55 17.42 -14.28
CA THR A 270 0.73 16.69 -15.55
C THR A 270 2.19 16.36 -15.85
N ALA A 271 3.12 16.79 -14.99
CA ALA A 271 4.53 16.44 -15.14
C ALA A 271 4.74 14.99 -14.69
N CYS A 272 5.62 14.25 -15.38
CA CYS A 272 5.89 12.84 -15.05
C CYS A 272 6.28 12.64 -13.59
N SER A 273 7.04 13.59 -13.02
CA SER A 273 7.49 13.56 -11.63
C SER A 273 6.37 13.73 -10.59
N THR A 274 5.14 14.10 -10.98
CA THR A 274 3.99 14.11 -10.05
C THR A 274 3.31 12.76 -9.95
N PHE A 275 3.63 11.82 -10.85
CA PHE A 275 3.04 10.48 -10.96
C PHE A 275 1.50 10.43 -11.15
N SER A 276 0.84 11.58 -11.26
CA SER A 276 -0.60 11.67 -11.49
C SER A 276 -0.97 10.94 -12.79
N LEU A 277 -1.82 9.93 -12.70
CA LEU A 277 -2.30 9.17 -13.84
C LEU A 277 -3.32 9.97 -14.67
N ILE A 278 -4.10 10.83 -14.02
CA ILE A 278 -5.23 11.50 -14.65
C ILE A 278 -5.19 13.02 -14.48
N THR A 279 -5.93 13.72 -15.34
CA THR A 279 -6.23 15.15 -15.18
C THR A 279 -7.66 15.42 -14.73
N ASP A 280 -8.52 14.41 -14.72
CA ASP A 280 -9.94 14.51 -14.35
C ASP A 280 -10.47 13.19 -13.78
N TYR A 281 -11.10 13.26 -12.61
CA TYR A 281 -11.58 12.11 -11.85
C TYR A 281 -12.78 11.39 -12.46
N TYR A 282 -13.55 12.04 -13.33
CA TYR A 282 -14.79 11.49 -13.90
C TYR A 282 -14.64 11.14 -15.38
N ALA A 283 -13.90 11.95 -16.13
CA ALA A 283 -13.57 11.67 -17.53
C ALA A 283 -12.45 10.64 -17.67
N ALA A 284 -11.70 10.35 -16.59
CA ALA A 284 -10.56 9.44 -16.60
C ALA A 284 -9.51 9.81 -17.67
N THR A 285 -9.37 11.11 -17.96
CA THR A 285 -8.45 11.61 -18.99
C THR A 285 -7.01 11.39 -18.53
N PRO A 286 -6.20 10.60 -19.25
CA PRO A 286 -4.84 10.31 -18.82
C PRO A 286 -3.91 11.53 -18.97
N THR A 287 -2.95 11.66 -18.05
CA THR A 287 -1.74 12.46 -18.27
C THR A 287 -0.82 11.78 -19.29
N THR A 288 0.29 12.41 -19.68
CA THR A 288 1.32 11.75 -20.50
C THR A 288 1.85 10.48 -19.83
N TRP A 289 2.08 10.52 -18.51
CA TRP A 289 2.50 9.37 -17.71
C TRP A 289 1.39 8.31 -17.68
N GLY A 290 0.18 8.70 -17.27
CA GLY A 290 -0.93 7.76 -17.13
C GLY A 290 -1.37 7.11 -18.45
N LYS A 291 -1.12 7.77 -19.60
CA LYS A 291 -1.40 7.18 -20.91
C LYS A 291 -0.59 5.89 -21.14
N ILE A 292 0.65 5.81 -20.65
CA ILE A 292 1.49 4.62 -20.80
C ILE A 292 0.83 3.44 -20.08
N TYR A 293 0.39 3.65 -18.84
CA TYR A 293 -0.31 2.64 -18.05
C TYR A 293 -1.67 2.26 -18.65
N HIS A 294 -2.49 3.26 -19.00
CA HIS A 294 -3.79 3.08 -19.64
C HIS A 294 -3.68 2.24 -20.91
N ASP A 295 -2.74 2.56 -21.79
CA ASP A 295 -2.57 1.86 -23.07
C ASP A 295 -2.12 0.41 -22.84
N HIS A 296 -1.28 0.12 -21.83
CA HIS A 296 -0.93 -1.24 -21.45
C HIS A 296 -2.14 -2.02 -20.95
N LEU A 297 -2.92 -1.46 -20.01
CA LEU A 297 -4.12 -2.11 -19.48
C LEU A 297 -5.14 -2.42 -20.59
N ALA A 298 -5.24 -1.57 -21.61
CA ALA A 298 -6.13 -1.79 -22.75
C ALA A 298 -5.80 -3.08 -23.52
N LEU A 299 -4.55 -3.55 -23.49
CA LEU A 299 -4.08 -4.78 -24.14
C LEU A 299 -4.41 -6.06 -23.35
N LEU A 300 -4.72 -5.93 -22.06
CA LEU A 300 -5.08 -7.06 -21.21
C LEU A 300 -6.43 -7.66 -21.63
N PRO A 301 -6.60 -8.99 -21.48
CA PRO A 301 -7.80 -9.72 -21.90
C PRO A 301 -9.09 -9.26 -21.23
#